data_AF-A0A5P8E8R8-F1
#
_entry.id   AF-A0A5P8E8R8-F1
#
_cell.length_a   1.000
_cell.length_b   1.000
_cell.length_c   1.000
_cell.angle_alpha   90.00
_cell.angle_beta   90.00
_cell.angle_gamma   90.00
#
_symmetry.space_group_name_H-M   'P 1'
#
loop_
_entity.id
_entity.type
_entity.pdbx_description
1 polymer ?
#
loop_
_entity_poly.entity_id
_entity_poly.type
_entity_poly.pdbx_seq_one_letter_code
_entity_poly.pdbx_strand_id
1 'polypeptide(L)'
;MVHSKKFNTIRFDMNIFRKIPGLLTSLNCLGMLVILALLIYFGYNMLSGYTHHGESTKVPNVFGKSYDEAKKILEDAGLTVEVSDTGFVDSLKANVVLTQSLRPGDNVKPGRIIELSVNADHPLPKPLPDLAENSSLREAQARLLEEGFKLGEVEYVPSPDRDWVIAVKSNGKNVMAGDLVSVVTPVVLVVGDGKKVEVFNGEEYTKDPEFKTDTVLVTELGSLGEGDVILDHPEYIGFENEIDDIKTALKPGNKLKP
;
A
#
# COMPACT_ATOMS: atom_id res chain seq x y z
N MET A 1 8.01 -83.91 -19.90
CA MET A 1 8.95 -82.80 -20.16
C MET A 1 8.87 -81.85 -18.98
N VAL A 2 9.89 -81.80 -18.11
CA VAL A 2 10.36 -80.60 -17.38
C VAL A 2 11.75 -80.95 -16.85
N HIS A 3 12.68 -80.07 -17.16
CA HIS A 3 14.12 -80.17 -17.01
C HIS A 3 14.59 -79.82 -15.58
N SER A 4 15.67 -80.50 -15.17
CA SER A 4 16.75 -80.09 -14.26
C SER A 4 16.74 -78.64 -13.75
N LYS A 5 16.96 -78.47 -12.44
CA LYS A 5 18.05 -77.63 -11.90
C LYS A 5 18.58 -78.24 -10.60
N LYS A 6 19.76 -78.88 -10.67
CA LYS A 6 20.56 -79.25 -9.49
C LYS A 6 21.11 -77.96 -8.88
N PHE A 7 20.60 -77.56 -7.71
CA PHE A 7 21.22 -76.53 -6.89
C PHE A 7 22.51 -77.09 -6.30
N ASN A 8 23.64 -76.53 -6.73
CA ASN A 8 24.95 -76.85 -6.18
C ASN A 8 25.00 -76.30 -4.74
N THR A 9 24.95 -77.19 -3.76
CA THR A 9 25.08 -76.82 -2.35
C THR A 9 26.53 -76.43 -2.10
N ILE A 10 26.77 -75.15 -1.80
CA ILE A 10 28.06 -74.67 -1.31
C ILE A 10 28.32 -75.40 0.01
N ARG A 11 29.12 -76.47 -0.03
CA ARG A 11 29.57 -77.15 1.17
C ARG A 11 30.58 -76.21 1.84
N PHE A 12 30.13 -75.50 2.86
CA PHE A 12 31.03 -74.83 3.80
C PHE A 12 31.89 -75.90 4.46
N ASP A 13 33.15 -75.98 4.07
CA ASP A 13 34.10 -76.92 4.65
C ASP A 13 34.41 -76.51 6.09
N MET A 14 33.78 -77.20 7.04
CA MET A 14 33.94 -77.00 8.49
C MET A 14 35.37 -77.27 8.98
N ASN A 15 36.27 -77.82 8.14
CA ASN A 15 37.67 -78.03 8.50
C ASN A 15 38.54 -76.76 8.49
N ILE A 16 38.03 -75.62 8.03
CA ILE A 16 38.76 -74.33 8.09
C ILE A 16 39.10 -73.92 9.52
N PHE A 17 38.24 -74.27 10.50
CA PHE A 17 38.44 -73.91 11.90
C PHE A 17 39.44 -74.80 12.65
N ARG A 18 39.88 -75.92 12.05
CA ARG A 18 40.78 -76.87 12.70
C ARG A 18 42.26 -76.47 12.65
N LYS A 19 42.63 -75.47 11.83
CA LYS A 19 44.02 -75.00 11.63
C LYS A 19 44.33 -73.68 12.34
N ILE A 20 43.39 -73.12 13.08
CA ILE A 20 43.54 -71.80 13.68
C ILE A 20 44.01 -71.97 15.14
N PRO A 21 45.13 -71.35 15.58
CA PRO A 21 45.53 -71.36 16.98
C PRO A 21 44.46 -70.62 17.80
N GLY A 22 43.55 -71.38 18.40
CA GLY A 22 42.23 -70.91 18.84
C GLY A 22 42.23 -69.81 19.91
N LEU A 23 43.34 -69.60 20.61
CA LEU A 23 43.45 -68.54 21.62
C LEU A 23 43.74 -67.17 21.00
N LEU A 24 44.55 -67.10 19.95
CA LEU A 24 44.97 -65.82 19.36
C LEU A 24 43.87 -65.22 18.48
N THR A 25 43.13 -66.05 17.75
CA THR A 25 42.02 -65.60 16.90
C THR A 25 40.78 -65.25 17.68
N SER A 26 40.46 -65.98 18.75
CA SER A 26 39.37 -65.60 19.66
C SER A 26 39.65 -64.27 20.35
N LEU A 27 40.91 -64.01 20.75
CA LEU A 27 41.33 -62.72 21.29
C LEU A 27 41.26 -61.58 20.26
N ASN A 28 41.65 -61.82 19.00
CA ASN A 28 41.50 -60.83 17.93
C ASN A 28 40.04 -60.54 17.60
N CYS A 29 39.16 -61.55 17.61
CA CYS A 29 37.73 -61.36 17.44
C CYS A 29 37.11 -60.57 18.60
N LEU A 30 37.56 -60.83 19.84
CA LEU A 30 37.15 -60.04 21.00
C LEU A 30 37.63 -58.59 20.90
N GLY A 31 38.89 -58.37 20.49
CA GLY A 31 39.43 -57.03 20.23
C GLY A 31 38.65 -56.28 19.17
N MET A 32 38.29 -56.93 18.06
CA MET A 32 37.43 -56.36 17.01
C MET A 32 36.04 -56.01 17.52
N LEU A 33 35.44 -56.85 18.37
CA LEU A 33 34.14 -56.55 19.00
C LEU A 33 34.22 -55.34 19.94
N VAL A 34 35.30 -55.22 20.71
CA VAL A 34 35.53 -54.05 21.59
C VAL A 34 35.74 -52.80 20.75
N ILE A 35 36.55 -52.85 19.69
CA ILE A 35 36.75 -51.72 18.77
C ILE A 35 35.44 -51.34 18.09
N LEU A 36 34.65 -52.31 17.63
CA LEU A 36 33.34 -52.07 17.03
C LEU A 36 32.38 -51.41 18.04
N ALA A 37 32.36 -51.88 19.29
CA ALA A 37 31.55 -51.28 20.35
C ALA A 37 31.98 -49.84 20.66
N LEU A 38 33.29 -49.57 20.69
CA LEU A 38 33.84 -48.23 20.88
C LEU A 38 33.50 -47.29 19.70
N LEU A 39 33.57 -47.79 18.47
CA LEU A 39 33.18 -47.03 17.28
C LEU A 39 31.68 -46.73 17.27
N ILE A 40 30.83 -47.66 17.69
CA ILE A 40 29.39 -47.43 17.83
C ILE A 40 29.13 -46.41 18.94
N TYR A 41 29.79 -46.53 20.09
CA TYR A 41 29.63 -45.61 21.22
C TYR A 41 30.10 -44.18 20.86
N PHE A 42 31.27 -44.05 20.24
CA PHE A 42 31.82 -42.77 19.82
C PHE A 42 31.01 -42.19 18.64
N GLY A 43 30.61 -43.03 17.69
CA GLY A 43 29.74 -42.64 16.58
C GLY A 43 28.37 -42.15 17.06
N TYR A 44 27.79 -42.78 18.08
CA TYR A 44 26.53 -42.33 18.69
C TYR A 44 26.70 -41.01 19.44
N ASN A 45 27.77 -40.85 20.23
CA ASN A 45 28.08 -39.59 20.91
C ASN A 45 28.37 -38.45 19.89
N MET A 46 29.10 -38.74 18.83
CA MET A 46 29.44 -37.77 17.79
C MET A 46 28.20 -37.39 16.96
N LEU A 47 27.38 -38.37 16.56
CA LEU A 47 26.13 -38.12 15.84
C LEU A 47 25.15 -37.33 16.70
N SER A 48 25.01 -37.67 17.99
CA SER A 48 24.15 -36.97 18.94
C SER A 48 24.60 -35.52 19.22
N GLY A 49 25.89 -35.20 19.06
CA GLY A 49 26.40 -33.84 19.23
C GLY A 49 26.41 -33.01 17.93
N TYR A 50 26.49 -33.65 16.76
CA TYR A 50 26.53 -32.96 15.46
C TYR A 50 25.14 -32.58 14.94
N THR A 51 24.12 -33.34 15.32
CA THR A 51 22.73 -32.95 15.10
C THR A 51 22.18 -32.43 16.42
N HIS A 52 21.96 -31.11 16.52
CA HIS A 52 21.16 -30.51 17.60
C HIS A 52 19.69 -30.98 17.45
N HIS A 53 19.44 -32.27 17.60
CA HIS A 53 18.11 -32.88 17.54
C HIS A 53 17.35 -32.48 18.80
N GLY A 54 16.50 -31.48 18.69
CA GLY A 54 15.50 -31.15 19.71
C GLY A 54 15.62 -29.77 20.33
N GLU A 55 16.58 -28.94 19.92
CA GLU A 55 16.50 -27.52 20.23
C GLU A 55 15.36 -26.93 19.42
N SER A 56 14.30 -26.58 20.14
CA SER A 56 13.15 -25.86 19.60
C SER A 56 13.02 -24.56 20.37
N THR A 57 12.89 -23.47 19.62
CA THR A 57 12.64 -22.16 20.17
C THR A 57 11.14 -21.93 20.16
N LYS A 58 10.61 -21.40 21.26
CA LYS A 58 9.23 -20.92 21.31
C LYS A 58 9.11 -19.58 20.61
N VAL A 59 8.13 -19.44 19.72
CA VAL A 59 7.83 -18.17 19.05
C VAL A 59 7.25 -17.18 20.07
N PRO A 60 7.89 -16.03 20.35
CA PRO A 60 7.34 -15.01 21.22
C PRO A 60 6.14 -14.29 20.57
N ASN A 61 5.31 -13.66 21.40
CA ASN A 61 4.22 -12.80 20.92
C ASN A 61 4.77 -11.40 20.62
N VAL A 62 4.68 -10.98 19.36
CA VAL A 62 5.10 -9.64 18.93
C VAL A 62 3.95 -8.78 18.42
N PHE A 63 2.70 -9.26 18.52
CA PHE A 63 1.52 -8.50 18.12
C PHE A 63 1.43 -7.17 18.89
N GLY A 64 1.16 -6.08 18.18
CA GLY A 64 1.01 -4.74 18.78
C GLY A 64 2.32 -4.06 19.18
N LYS A 65 3.48 -4.72 19.01
CA LYS A 65 4.80 -4.10 19.22
C LYS A 65 5.24 -3.35 17.98
N SER A 66 6.17 -2.40 18.15
CA SER A 66 6.82 -1.78 16.98
C SER A 66 7.66 -2.82 16.24
N TYR A 67 7.84 -2.63 14.94
CA TYR A 67 8.67 -3.51 14.12
C TYR A 67 10.08 -3.70 14.71
N ASP A 68 10.71 -2.62 15.19
CA ASP A 68 12.05 -2.68 15.77
C ASP A 68 12.09 -3.49 17.07
N GLU A 69 11.08 -3.33 17.93
CA GLU A 69 10.97 -4.10 19.17
C GLU A 69 10.67 -5.58 18.89
N ALA A 70 9.74 -5.83 17.96
CA ALA A 70 9.40 -7.18 17.50
C ALA A 70 10.61 -7.90 16.91
N LYS A 71 11.36 -7.21 16.04
CA LYS A 71 12.58 -7.71 15.42
C LYS A 71 13.59 -8.14 16.48
N LYS A 72 13.86 -7.26 17.44
CA LYS A 72 14.78 -7.55 18.53
C LYS A 72 14.34 -8.77 19.36
N ILE A 73 13.07 -8.85 19.74
CA ILE A 73 12.53 -9.97 20.53
C ILE A 73 12.66 -11.31 19.77
N LEU A 74 12.42 -11.30 18.46
CA LEU A 74 12.51 -12.50 17.63
C LEU A 74 13.97 -12.91 17.38
N GLU A 75 14.85 -11.95 17.12
CA GLU A 75 16.30 -12.18 16.97
C GLU A 75 16.94 -12.68 18.27
N ASP A 76 16.53 -12.12 19.43
CA ASP A 76 16.97 -12.57 20.76
C ASP A 76 16.49 -14.02 21.06
N ALA A 77 15.40 -14.46 20.44
CA ALA A 77 14.93 -15.84 20.49
C ALA A 77 15.67 -16.77 19.50
N GLY A 78 16.56 -16.25 18.65
CA GLY A 78 17.25 -17.01 17.61
C GLY A 78 16.36 -17.29 16.38
N LEU A 79 15.39 -16.42 16.11
CA LEU A 79 14.51 -16.45 14.94
C LEU A 79 14.90 -15.32 13.97
N THR A 80 14.60 -15.51 12.69
CA THR A 80 14.83 -14.49 11.65
C THR A 80 13.53 -13.79 11.34
N VAL A 81 13.56 -12.49 11.05
CA VAL A 81 12.36 -11.69 10.76
C VAL A 81 12.37 -11.19 9.33
N GLU A 82 11.22 -11.30 8.67
CA GLU A 82 10.99 -10.77 7.33
C GLU A 82 9.62 -10.07 7.28
N VAL A 83 9.52 -8.94 6.59
CA VAL A 83 8.24 -8.25 6.36
C VAL A 83 7.65 -8.78 5.07
N SER A 84 6.52 -9.48 5.16
CA SER A 84 5.86 -10.08 4.00
C SER A 84 4.76 -9.21 3.42
N ASP A 85 4.09 -8.42 4.26
CA ASP A 85 2.95 -7.60 3.84
C ASP A 85 2.82 -6.33 4.68
N THR A 86 2.11 -5.34 4.14
CA THR A 86 1.79 -4.09 4.83
C THR A 86 0.29 -3.85 4.75
N GLY A 87 -0.36 -3.80 5.91
CA GLY A 87 -1.78 -3.46 6.03
C GLY A 87 -1.96 -2.04 6.57
N PHE A 88 -3.17 -1.48 6.48
CA PHE A 88 -3.49 -0.21 7.14
C PHE A 88 -4.69 -0.37 8.06
N VAL A 89 -4.49 -0.05 9.34
CA VAL A 89 -5.50 -0.04 10.38
C VAL A 89 -5.40 1.29 11.13
N ASP A 90 -6.42 2.14 10.96
CA ASP A 90 -6.48 3.51 11.50
C ASP A 90 -6.38 3.58 13.03
N SER A 91 -6.82 2.52 13.73
CA SER A 91 -6.76 2.46 15.20
C SER A 91 -5.38 2.14 15.76
N LEU A 92 -4.42 1.73 14.92
CA LEU A 92 -3.08 1.34 15.31
C LEU A 92 -2.05 2.35 14.79
N LYS A 93 -0.94 2.48 15.52
CA LYS A 93 0.16 3.36 15.09
C LYS A 93 0.88 2.76 13.88
N ALA A 94 1.54 3.62 13.10
CA ALA A 94 2.44 3.21 12.04
C ALA A 94 3.57 2.30 12.58
N ASN A 95 4.05 1.38 11.73
CA ASN A 95 5.13 0.44 12.03
C ASN A 95 4.85 -0.53 13.19
N VAL A 96 3.58 -0.73 13.55
CA VAL A 96 3.17 -1.73 14.53
C VAL A 96 2.91 -3.07 13.83
N VAL A 97 3.31 -4.17 14.45
CA VAL A 97 3.03 -5.51 13.93
C VAL A 97 1.54 -5.82 14.04
N LEU A 98 0.91 -6.06 12.90
CA LEU A 98 -0.49 -6.45 12.76
C LEU A 98 -0.65 -7.96 12.91
N THR A 99 0.20 -8.74 12.24
CA THR A 99 0.09 -10.20 12.23
C THR A 99 1.46 -10.84 12.12
N GLN A 100 1.56 -12.07 12.61
CA GLN A 100 2.74 -12.93 12.48
C GLN A 100 2.31 -14.27 11.86
N SER A 101 3.14 -14.85 11.01
CA SER A 101 2.80 -16.09 10.29
C SER A 101 2.67 -17.33 11.19
N LEU A 102 3.45 -17.41 12.26
CA LEU A 102 3.39 -18.49 13.25
C LEU A 102 2.74 -17.99 14.53
N ARG A 103 2.00 -18.87 15.23
CA ARG A 103 1.30 -18.45 16.43
C ARG A 103 2.27 -18.30 17.59
N PRO A 104 2.03 -17.34 18.50
CA PRO A 104 2.82 -17.26 19.72
C PRO A 104 2.76 -18.57 20.51
N GLY A 105 3.91 -19.04 20.97
CA GLY A 105 4.06 -20.30 21.71
C GLY A 105 4.34 -21.52 20.84
N ASP A 106 4.28 -21.42 19.52
CA ASP A 106 4.67 -22.50 18.61
C ASP A 106 6.15 -22.85 18.79
N ASN A 107 6.49 -24.14 18.72
CA ASN A 107 7.88 -24.62 18.80
C ASN A 107 8.43 -24.76 17.39
N VAL A 108 9.51 -24.04 17.10
CA VAL A 108 10.18 -24.07 15.79
C VAL A 108 11.66 -24.35 15.92
N LYS A 109 12.26 -24.79 14.82
CA LYS A 109 13.72 -24.90 14.75
C LYS A 109 14.36 -23.49 14.80
N PRO A 110 15.53 -23.35 15.43
CA PRO A 110 16.32 -22.13 15.38
C PRO A 110 16.55 -21.66 13.93
N GLY A 111 16.60 -20.35 13.73
CA GLY A 111 16.78 -19.73 12.41
C GLY A 111 15.56 -19.81 11.49
N ARG A 112 14.38 -20.19 12.01
CA ARG A 112 13.14 -20.11 11.24
C ARG A 112 12.78 -18.64 10.96
N ILE A 113 12.44 -18.36 9.70
CA ILE A 113 11.93 -17.06 9.27
C ILE A 113 10.49 -16.90 9.75
N ILE A 114 10.23 -15.83 10.48
CA ILE A 114 8.92 -15.36 10.90
C ILE A 114 8.57 -14.18 10.02
N GLU A 115 7.49 -14.35 9.26
CA GLU A 115 6.94 -13.32 8.41
C GLU A 115 5.98 -12.46 9.23
N LEU A 116 6.20 -11.15 9.20
CA LEU A 116 5.40 -10.17 9.88
C LEU A 116 4.67 -9.30 8.87
N SER A 117 3.41 -8.97 9.18
CA SER A 117 2.69 -7.88 8.50
C SER A 117 2.68 -6.66 9.40
N VAL A 118 3.06 -5.51 8.86
CA VAL A 118 3.19 -4.26 9.61
C VAL A 118 2.13 -3.26 9.19
N ASN A 119 1.80 -2.35 10.11
CA ASN A 119 0.86 -1.27 9.85
C ASN A 119 1.55 -0.14 9.08
N ALA A 120 1.01 0.21 7.92
CA ALA A 120 1.43 1.36 7.14
C ALA A 120 1.19 2.67 7.91
N ASP A 121 1.96 3.69 7.57
CA ASP A 121 1.73 5.05 8.04
C ASP A 121 0.48 5.68 7.39
N HIS A 122 0.24 5.33 6.12
CA HIS A 122 -0.88 5.86 5.34
C HIS A 122 -1.59 4.72 4.59
N PRO A 123 -2.90 4.85 4.34
CA PRO A 123 -3.64 3.91 3.51
C PRO A 123 -3.06 3.86 2.11
N LEU A 124 -3.08 2.68 1.50
CA LEU A 124 -2.71 2.52 0.09
C LEU A 124 -3.69 3.33 -0.78
N PRO A 125 -3.21 4.27 -1.60
CA PRO A 125 -4.08 5.03 -2.48
C PRO A 125 -4.60 4.11 -3.59
N LYS A 126 -5.85 4.34 -4.00
CA LYS A 126 -6.52 3.59 -5.07
C LYS A 126 -6.79 4.51 -6.26
N PRO A 127 -6.80 3.97 -7.50
CA PRO A 127 -7.18 4.75 -8.67
C PRO A 127 -8.65 5.18 -8.55
N LEU A 128 -8.90 6.45 -8.81
CA LEU A 128 -10.26 6.97 -8.83
C LEU A 128 -11.00 6.44 -10.06
N PRO A 129 -12.23 5.92 -9.93
CA PRO A 129 -13.03 5.52 -11.08
C PRO A 129 -13.40 6.75 -11.94
N ASP A 130 -13.74 6.49 -13.19
CA ASP A 130 -14.23 7.54 -14.10
C ASP A 130 -15.68 7.91 -13.74
N LEU A 131 -15.84 9.13 -13.22
CA LEU A 131 -17.09 9.65 -12.67
C LEU A 131 -17.45 11.04 -13.21
N ALA A 132 -16.44 11.90 -13.38
CA ALA A 132 -16.64 13.25 -13.89
C ALA A 132 -17.14 13.18 -15.34
N GLU A 133 -18.22 13.89 -15.62
CA GLU A 133 -18.87 13.96 -16.94
C GLU A 133 -19.40 12.62 -17.48
N ASN A 134 -19.39 11.55 -16.68
CA ASN A 134 -19.76 10.19 -17.13
C ASN A 134 -20.73 9.49 -16.17
N SER A 135 -21.18 10.14 -15.10
CA SER A 135 -22.05 9.51 -14.10
C SER A 135 -23.00 10.50 -13.45
N SER A 136 -24.20 10.01 -13.12
CA SER A 136 -25.13 10.71 -12.24
C SER A 136 -24.64 10.70 -10.79
N LEU A 137 -25.09 11.65 -9.96
CA LEU A 137 -24.75 11.72 -8.54
C LEU A 137 -24.95 10.38 -7.82
N ARG A 138 -26.11 9.75 -8.02
CA ARG A 138 -26.45 8.47 -7.37
C ARG A 138 -25.51 7.35 -7.80
N GLU A 139 -25.18 7.30 -9.08
CA GLU A 139 -24.27 6.29 -9.63
C GLU A 139 -22.84 6.51 -9.12
N ALA A 140 -22.36 7.75 -9.14
CA ALA A 140 -21.04 8.08 -8.62
C ALA A 140 -20.91 7.77 -7.13
N GLN A 141 -21.94 8.06 -6.33
CA GLN A 141 -21.98 7.67 -4.91
C GLN A 141 -21.89 6.15 -4.73
N ALA A 142 -22.63 5.38 -5.51
CA ALA A 142 -22.60 3.92 -5.44
C ALA A 142 -21.22 3.36 -5.82
N ARG A 143 -20.63 3.83 -6.93
CA ARG A 143 -19.31 3.40 -7.39
C ARG A 143 -18.21 3.75 -6.37
N LEU A 144 -18.23 4.95 -5.79
CA LEU A 144 -17.26 5.35 -4.77
C LEU A 144 -17.38 4.49 -3.51
N LEU A 145 -18.59 4.17 -3.07
CA LEU A 145 -18.83 3.32 -1.92
C LEU A 145 -18.36 1.88 -2.17
N GLU A 146 -18.62 1.35 -3.36
CA GLU A 146 -18.21 0.00 -3.78
C GLU A 146 -16.67 -0.14 -3.79
N GLU A 147 -15.97 0.88 -4.30
CA GLU A 147 -14.50 0.92 -4.31
C GLU A 147 -13.89 1.22 -2.92
N GLY A 148 -14.72 1.56 -1.94
CA GLY A 148 -14.34 1.81 -0.55
C GLY A 148 -13.85 3.23 -0.27
N PHE A 149 -14.14 4.20 -1.13
CA PHE A 149 -13.89 5.61 -0.87
C PHE A 149 -14.93 6.19 0.11
N LYS A 150 -14.49 7.09 0.97
CA LYS A 150 -15.41 7.85 1.83
C LYS A 150 -16.04 8.99 1.04
N LEU A 151 -17.35 9.16 1.15
CA LEU A 151 -18.09 10.27 0.54
C LEU A 151 -18.03 11.50 1.45
N GLY A 152 -17.69 12.65 0.86
CA GLY A 152 -17.82 13.97 1.48
C GLY A 152 -19.19 14.59 1.25
N GLU A 153 -19.33 15.84 1.65
CA GLU A 153 -20.50 16.66 1.30
C GLU A 153 -20.52 16.96 -0.20
N VAL A 154 -21.71 16.94 -0.81
CA VAL A 154 -21.88 17.20 -2.24
C VAL A 154 -21.90 18.71 -2.48
N GLU A 155 -21.10 19.19 -3.43
CA GLU A 155 -21.09 20.59 -3.84
C GLU A 155 -21.99 20.77 -5.07
N TYR A 156 -22.86 21.77 -5.05
CA TYR A 156 -23.74 22.10 -6.17
C TYR A 156 -23.22 23.34 -6.90
N VAL A 157 -23.11 23.27 -8.22
CA VAL A 157 -22.73 24.39 -9.08
C VAL A 157 -23.84 24.72 -10.09
N PRO A 158 -23.98 25.99 -10.49
CA PRO A 158 -24.90 26.39 -11.55
C PRO A 158 -24.61 25.64 -12.84
N SER A 159 -25.51 24.76 -13.24
CA SER A 159 -25.40 23.99 -14.49
C SER A 159 -26.77 23.52 -14.95
N PRO A 160 -27.05 23.49 -16.26
CA PRO A 160 -28.31 22.96 -16.78
C PRO A 160 -28.53 21.48 -16.46
N ASP A 161 -27.45 20.71 -16.28
CA ASP A 161 -27.49 19.27 -16.06
C ASP A 161 -27.64 18.93 -14.58
N ARG A 162 -28.89 18.82 -14.12
CA ARG A 162 -29.21 18.51 -12.72
C ARG A 162 -28.67 17.13 -12.30
N ASP A 163 -28.04 17.08 -11.14
CA ASP A 163 -27.52 15.86 -10.50
C ASP A 163 -26.47 15.12 -11.37
N TRP A 164 -25.92 15.79 -12.38
CA TRP A 164 -24.81 15.30 -13.19
C TRP A 164 -23.48 15.66 -12.54
N VAL A 165 -22.55 14.71 -12.45
CA VAL A 165 -21.22 14.96 -11.86
C VAL A 165 -20.36 15.70 -12.89
N ILE A 166 -19.96 16.91 -12.54
CA ILE A 166 -19.12 17.77 -13.39
C ILE A 166 -17.66 17.59 -13.01
N ALA A 167 -17.38 17.50 -11.70
CA ALA A 167 -16.02 17.38 -11.20
C ALA A 167 -15.99 16.57 -9.89
N VAL A 168 -14.81 16.05 -9.57
CA VAL A 168 -14.57 15.32 -8.34
C VAL A 168 -13.41 15.97 -7.61
N LYS A 169 -13.57 16.24 -6.32
CA LYS A 169 -12.54 16.84 -5.48
C LYS A 169 -12.12 15.89 -4.37
N SER A 170 -10.83 15.86 -4.05
CA SER A 170 -10.30 15.20 -2.86
C SER A 170 -9.29 16.12 -2.20
N ASN A 171 -9.38 16.27 -0.87
CA ASN A 171 -8.53 17.20 -0.10
C ASN A 171 -8.53 18.64 -0.67
N GLY A 172 -9.67 19.11 -1.17
CA GLY A 172 -9.84 20.44 -1.76
C GLY A 172 -9.26 20.63 -3.17
N LYS A 173 -8.64 19.60 -3.76
CA LYS A 173 -8.09 19.64 -5.13
C LYS A 173 -8.99 18.86 -6.09
N ASN A 174 -9.10 19.34 -7.34
CA ASN A 174 -9.77 18.59 -8.39
C ASN A 174 -8.94 17.34 -8.76
N VAL A 175 -9.60 16.19 -8.87
CA VAL A 175 -9.00 14.89 -9.21
C VAL A 175 -9.72 14.29 -10.42
N MET A 176 -8.97 13.57 -11.24
CA MET A 176 -9.45 12.96 -12.47
C MET A 176 -9.50 11.43 -12.36
N ALA A 177 -10.16 10.79 -13.33
CA ALA A 177 -10.17 9.34 -13.45
C ALA A 177 -8.74 8.79 -13.52
N GLY A 178 -8.46 7.74 -12.76
CA GLY A 178 -7.15 7.10 -12.68
C GLY A 178 -6.18 7.75 -11.69
N ASP A 179 -6.48 8.94 -11.16
CA ASP A 179 -5.64 9.55 -10.12
C ASP A 179 -5.64 8.69 -8.85
N LEU A 180 -4.48 8.59 -8.21
CA LEU A 180 -4.32 7.85 -6.96
C LEU A 180 -4.84 8.67 -5.78
N VAL A 181 -6.01 8.29 -5.27
CA VAL A 181 -6.70 8.98 -4.17
C VAL A 181 -6.72 8.09 -2.92
N SER A 182 -6.51 8.70 -1.76
CA SER A 182 -6.60 8.01 -0.47
C SER A 182 -8.05 7.63 -0.16
N VAL A 183 -8.29 6.37 0.21
CA VAL A 183 -9.62 5.88 0.61
C VAL A 183 -10.09 6.46 1.96
N VAL A 184 -9.18 7.01 2.75
CA VAL A 184 -9.50 7.61 4.06
C VAL A 184 -9.95 9.07 3.91
N THR A 185 -9.48 9.77 2.90
CA THR A 185 -9.85 11.17 2.64
C THR A 185 -11.23 11.23 1.98
N PRO A 186 -12.17 12.02 2.49
CA PRO A 186 -13.48 12.18 1.86
C PRO A 186 -13.36 12.73 0.43
N VAL A 187 -14.09 12.11 -0.49
CA VAL A 187 -14.23 12.53 -1.89
C VAL A 187 -15.52 13.34 -2.03
N VAL A 188 -15.37 14.58 -2.49
CA VAL A 188 -16.46 15.54 -2.72
C VAL A 188 -16.87 15.49 -4.19
N LEU A 189 -18.16 15.26 -4.44
CA LEU A 189 -18.74 15.30 -5.78
C LEU A 189 -19.26 16.70 -6.05
N VAL A 190 -18.84 17.29 -7.18
CA VAL A 190 -19.36 18.56 -7.67
C VAL A 190 -20.39 18.27 -8.74
N VAL A 191 -21.65 18.65 -8.50
CA VAL A 191 -22.78 18.30 -9.36
C VAL A 191 -23.57 19.54 -9.79
N GLY A 192 -24.25 19.42 -10.93
CA GLY A 192 -25.10 20.49 -11.43
C GLY A 192 -26.41 20.66 -10.64
N ASP A 193 -26.81 21.90 -10.40
CA ASP A 193 -28.05 22.24 -9.68
C ASP A 193 -29.30 22.32 -10.57
N GLY A 194 -29.16 22.18 -11.89
CA GLY A 194 -30.25 22.24 -12.86
C GLY A 194 -30.70 23.65 -13.23
N LYS A 195 -30.00 24.70 -12.76
CA LYS A 195 -30.33 26.07 -13.14
C LYS A 195 -29.79 26.39 -14.53
N LYS A 196 -30.67 26.93 -15.39
CA LYS A 196 -30.26 27.48 -16.67
C LYS A 196 -29.57 28.82 -16.43
N VAL A 197 -28.32 28.93 -16.86
CA VAL A 197 -27.66 30.23 -16.99
C VAL A 197 -28.17 30.83 -18.30
N GLU A 198 -29.11 31.78 -18.21
CA GLU A 198 -29.52 32.56 -19.38
C GLU A 198 -28.36 33.48 -19.76
N VAL A 199 -27.53 33.00 -20.70
CA VAL A 199 -26.55 33.86 -21.36
C VAL A 199 -27.34 34.73 -22.34
N PHE A 200 -27.64 35.95 -21.93
CA PHE A 200 -28.26 36.95 -22.80
C PHE A 200 -27.28 37.32 -23.92
N ASN A 201 -27.35 36.61 -25.04
CA ASN A 201 -26.71 37.03 -26.28
C ASN A 201 -27.53 38.21 -26.83
N GLY A 202 -26.98 39.42 -26.80
CA GLY A 202 -27.66 40.68 -27.11
C GLY A 202 -28.16 40.87 -28.55
N GLU A 203 -28.41 39.82 -29.32
CA GLU A 203 -28.85 39.91 -30.72
C GLU A 203 -30.36 39.71 -30.92
N GLU A 204 -31.13 39.44 -29.86
CA GLU A 204 -32.57 39.11 -29.97
C GLU A 204 -33.52 40.23 -29.51
N TYR A 205 -33.18 41.49 -29.79
CA TYR A 205 -34.11 42.63 -29.61
C TYR A 205 -34.08 43.59 -30.80
N THR A 206 -34.65 43.18 -31.94
CA THR A 206 -35.05 44.14 -32.99
C THR A 206 -36.41 43.77 -33.57
N LYS A 207 -37.48 43.76 -32.77
CA LYS A 207 -38.86 43.72 -33.31
C LYS A 207 -40.00 44.04 -32.34
N ASP A 208 -39.78 44.89 -31.33
CA ASP A 208 -40.91 45.48 -30.60
C ASP A 208 -40.63 46.95 -30.23
N PRO A 209 -41.41 47.92 -30.74
CA PRO A 209 -41.10 49.35 -30.58
C PRO A 209 -41.61 49.99 -29.27
N GLU A 210 -42.12 49.22 -28.30
CA GLU A 210 -42.86 49.81 -27.16
C GLU A 210 -42.18 49.74 -25.78
N PHE A 211 -40.96 49.22 -25.67
CA PHE A 211 -40.21 49.29 -24.41
C PHE A 211 -39.20 50.44 -24.41
N LYS A 212 -39.61 51.55 -23.80
CA LYS A 212 -38.76 52.67 -23.45
C LYS A 212 -37.99 52.32 -22.17
N THR A 213 -36.76 51.85 -22.30
CA THR A 213 -35.81 51.73 -21.18
C THR A 213 -34.77 52.84 -21.27
N ASP A 214 -34.54 53.50 -20.13
CA ASP A 214 -33.63 54.64 -19.99
C ASP A 214 -32.23 54.30 -20.50
N THR A 215 -31.84 55.00 -21.55
CA THR A 215 -30.57 54.88 -22.24
C THR A 215 -29.47 55.46 -21.35
N VAL A 216 -28.72 54.59 -20.66
CA VAL A 216 -27.42 54.93 -20.08
C VAL A 216 -26.33 54.23 -20.91
N LEU A 217 -25.87 54.99 -21.90
CA LEU A 217 -24.54 54.98 -22.52
C LEU A 217 -23.81 53.62 -22.60
N VAL A 218 -24.04 52.90 -23.70
CA VAL A 218 -22.97 52.13 -24.35
C VAL A 218 -22.72 52.76 -25.71
N THR A 219 -21.96 53.85 -25.69
CA THR A 219 -21.26 54.37 -26.88
C THR A 219 -19.81 54.44 -26.45
N GLU A 220 -18.94 53.84 -27.27
CA GLU A 220 -17.49 53.67 -27.08
C GLU A 220 -17.00 52.39 -26.39
N LEU A 221 -17.28 51.23 -26.99
CA LEU A 221 -16.32 50.13 -27.02
C LEU A 221 -16.20 49.58 -28.45
N GLY A 222 -15.98 50.51 -29.39
CA GLY A 222 -15.35 50.19 -30.66
C GLY A 222 -13.85 50.38 -30.49
N SER A 223 -13.10 49.28 -30.65
CA SER A 223 -11.63 49.23 -30.66
C SER A 223 -10.95 49.48 -29.30
N LEU A 224 -10.38 48.41 -28.71
CA LEU A 224 -8.96 48.31 -28.35
C LEU A 224 -8.69 46.89 -27.82
N GLY A 225 -7.58 46.30 -28.28
CA GLY A 225 -7.23 44.90 -28.06
C GLY A 225 -6.51 44.61 -26.74
N GLU A 226 -6.38 43.31 -26.50
CA GLU A 226 -5.35 42.59 -25.73
C GLU A 226 -4.70 43.30 -24.53
N GLY A 227 -5.06 42.83 -23.34
CA GLY A 227 -4.34 43.09 -22.09
C GLY A 227 -4.83 44.31 -21.32
N ASP A 228 -5.76 44.11 -20.39
CA ASP A 228 -5.53 44.40 -18.97
C ASP A 228 -6.85 44.28 -18.18
N VAL A 229 -6.79 43.43 -17.16
CA VAL A 229 -7.76 43.36 -16.08
C VAL A 229 -7.55 44.58 -15.20
N ILE A 230 -8.54 45.45 -15.05
CA ILE A 230 -8.69 46.27 -13.85
C ILE A 230 -10.13 46.15 -13.38
N LEU A 231 -10.25 45.43 -12.26
CA LEU A 231 -11.42 45.36 -11.40
C LEU A 231 -11.64 46.74 -10.77
N ASP A 232 -12.86 47.28 -10.88
CA ASP A 232 -13.34 48.23 -9.88
C ASP A 232 -14.88 48.27 -9.89
N HIS A 233 -15.51 47.46 -9.04
CA HIS A 233 -16.57 48.02 -8.21
C HIS A 233 -16.75 47.27 -6.89
N PRO A 234 -16.97 48.01 -5.78
CA PRO A 234 -16.82 47.51 -4.43
C PRO A 234 -18.15 46.98 -3.92
N GLU A 235 -18.13 45.77 -3.37
CA GLU A 235 -18.92 45.37 -2.19
C GLU A 235 -18.62 43.90 -1.90
N TYR A 236 -17.67 43.63 -1.00
CA TYR A 236 -17.79 42.61 0.05
C TYR A 236 -16.65 42.83 1.06
N ILE A 237 -17.06 43.06 2.30
CA ILE A 237 -16.24 43.57 3.40
C ILE A 237 -15.40 42.43 3.99
N GLY A 238 -14.11 42.69 4.17
CA GLY A 238 -13.31 42.10 5.25
C GLY A 238 -12.13 41.25 4.81
N PHE A 239 -11.00 41.88 4.51
CA PHE A 239 -9.64 41.50 4.96
C PHE A 239 -8.71 42.69 4.68
N GLU A 240 -8.60 43.57 5.67
CA GLU A 240 -7.76 44.76 5.65
C GLU A 240 -6.41 44.39 6.27
N ASN A 241 -5.32 44.63 5.53
CA ASN A 241 -3.92 44.81 5.96
C ASN A 241 -2.92 44.15 4.98
N GLU A 242 -2.83 44.58 3.70
CA GLU A 242 -1.61 44.38 2.89
C GLU A 242 -1.54 45.19 1.56
N ILE A 243 -2.05 46.43 1.50
CA ILE A 243 -2.06 47.21 0.23
C ILE A 243 -1.42 48.62 0.36
N ASP A 244 -0.77 48.94 1.48
CA ASP A 244 -0.06 50.23 1.62
C ASP A 244 1.35 50.24 1.01
N ASP A 245 1.95 49.07 0.73
CA ASP A 245 3.34 49.01 0.26
C ASP A 245 3.52 49.23 -1.26
N ILE A 246 2.47 49.08 -2.07
CA ILE A 246 2.60 49.07 -3.55
C ILE A 246 2.43 50.47 -4.15
N LYS A 247 1.76 51.42 -3.47
CA LYS A 247 1.47 52.76 -4.02
C LYS A 247 2.66 53.73 -4.01
N THR A 248 3.82 53.33 -3.48
CA THR A 248 5.01 54.20 -3.40
C THR A 248 5.90 54.15 -4.66
N ALA A 249 5.69 53.21 -5.60
CA ALA A 249 6.69 52.92 -6.62
C ALA A 249 6.55 53.63 -7.99
N LEU A 250 5.51 54.42 -8.26
CA LEU A 250 5.30 54.97 -9.62
C LEU A 250 4.95 56.46 -9.62
N LYS A 251 5.98 57.32 -9.63
CA LYS A 251 5.90 58.71 -10.13
C LYS A 251 6.56 58.79 -11.51
N PRO A 252 5.95 59.46 -12.52
CA PRO A 252 6.52 59.58 -13.86
C PRO A 252 7.44 60.80 -13.97
N GLY A 253 8.61 60.62 -14.57
CA GLY A 253 9.45 61.75 -15.00
C GLY A 253 10.91 61.41 -15.23
N ASN A 254 11.27 61.00 -16.45
CA ASN A 254 12.40 61.62 -17.16
C ASN A 254 12.48 61.20 -18.63
N LYS A 255 12.70 62.22 -19.47
CA LYS A 255 12.96 62.10 -20.91
C LYS A 255 14.32 61.44 -21.16
N LEU A 256 14.37 60.55 -22.15
CA LEU A 256 15.62 60.19 -22.82
C LEU A 256 15.92 61.25 -23.90
N LYS A 257 17.19 61.62 -24.03
CA LYS A 257 17.76 62.60 -24.97
C LYS A 257 18.80 61.88 -25.83
N PRO A 258 19.19 62.50 -26.95
CA PRO A 258 18.62 62.30 -28.28
C PRO A 258 18.96 60.95 -28.93
#